data_AF-A0A967C197-F1
#
_entry.id   AF-A0A967C197-F1
#
_cell.length_a   1.000
_cell.length_b   1.000
_cell.length_c   1.000
_cell.angle_alpha   90.00
_cell.angle_beta   90.00
_cell.angle_gamma   90.00
#
_symmetry.space_group_name_H-M   'P 1'
#
loop_
_entity.id
_entity.type
_entity.pdbx_description
1 polymer ?
#
loop_
_entity_poly.entity_id
_entity_poly.type
_entity_poly.pdbx_seq_one_letter_code
_entity_poly.pdbx_strand_id
1 'polypeptide(L)'
;MTVVIDPASGATVTIFDDADNAIRSFTKSDSVTVAPGPYSWEANAAEGFVISGSSSGEFLAAECSPSPLGSIGDFVWYDGVEPDVDGIQGSGEPGIAGVIVNLYDGTGTTKLDSVVTDADGKYLFTELAAGTYVVEFVIPDGLGGDPDFGGLTIVGKGTIETGSDADRTTGRTGVITLAAGQNDLTWDAGVVRPAVLSTTGTRPPTTETLPFTGSSGTGAVGIGAALLLLGGLAALAFRKKEDAIVETGVVSRLDWYHP
;
A
#
# COMPACT_ATOMS: atom_id res chain seq x y z
N MET A 1 -12.29 3.15 -27.04
CA MET A 1 -11.82 4.55 -26.91
C MET A 1 -12.86 5.47 -27.51
N THR A 2 -13.15 6.61 -26.89
CA THR A 2 -14.08 7.62 -27.43
C THR A 2 -13.27 8.81 -27.93
N VAL A 3 -13.35 9.11 -29.23
CA VAL A 3 -12.68 10.28 -29.84
C VAL A 3 -13.70 11.40 -29.94
N VAL A 4 -13.40 12.58 -29.39
CA VAL A 4 -14.24 13.79 -29.52
C VAL A 4 -13.63 14.71 -30.57
N ILE A 5 -14.41 15.12 -31.56
CA ILE A 5 -13.99 16.04 -32.61
C ILE A 5 -14.89 17.27 -32.56
N ASP A 6 -14.31 18.47 -32.50
CA ASP A 6 -15.04 19.75 -32.53
C ASP A 6 -14.71 20.52 -33.82
N PRO A 7 -15.38 20.20 -34.95
CA PRO A 7 -15.15 20.91 -36.19
C PRO A 7 -15.69 22.36 -36.08
N ALA A 8 -14.89 23.32 -36.51
CA ALA A 8 -15.34 24.70 -36.68
C ALA A 8 -16.50 24.76 -37.69
N SER A 9 -17.37 25.78 -37.56
CA SER A 9 -18.50 25.97 -38.47
C SER A 9 -18.04 25.96 -39.93
N GLY A 10 -18.59 25.03 -40.73
CA GLY A 10 -18.24 24.89 -42.15
C GLY A 10 -17.08 23.93 -42.43
N ALA A 11 -16.49 23.24 -41.45
CA ALA A 11 -15.53 22.16 -41.70
C ALA A 11 -16.20 20.79 -41.53
N THR A 12 -15.79 19.82 -42.36
CA THR A 12 -16.10 18.40 -42.15
C THR A 12 -14.82 17.68 -41.81
N VAL A 13 -14.78 16.98 -40.67
CA VAL A 13 -13.65 16.12 -40.29
C VAL A 13 -14.06 14.67 -40.49
N THR A 14 -13.25 13.87 -41.16
CA THR A 14 -13.49 12.44 -41.37
C THR A 14 -12.38 11.63 -40.73
N ILE A 15 -12.72 10.59 -39.97
CA ILE A 15 -11.77 9.59 -39.48
C ILE A 15 -11.72 8.43 -40.48
N PHE A 16 -10.53 7.92 -40.75
CA PHE A 16 -10.27 6.75 -41.60
C PHE A 16 -9.54 5.65 -40.82
N ASP A 17 -9.79 4.39 -41.16
CA ASP A 17 -9.01 3.25 -40.69
C ASP A 17 -7.67 3.12 -41.43
N ASP A 18 -6.84 2.14 -41.03
CA ASP A 18 -5.53 1.85 -41.62
C ASP A 18 -5.57 1.42 -43.10
N ALA A 19 -6.77 1.09 -43.60
CA ALA A 19 -7.00 0.72 -44.99
C ALA A 19 -7.65 1.89 -45.78
N ASP A 20 -7.57 3.11 -45.24
CA ASP A 20 -8.14 4.34 -45.79
C ASP A 20 -9.67 4.30 -45.98
N ASN A 21 -10.40 3.43 -45.27
CA ASN A 21 -11.85 3.44 -45.30
C ASN A 21 -12.39 4.51 -44.35
N ALA A 22 -13.30 5.35 -44.85
CA ALA A 22 -13.96 6.35 -44.02
C ALA A 22 -14.85 5.68 -42.96
N ILE A 23 -14.55 5.94 -41.69
CA ILE A 23 -15.30 5.42 -40.54
C ILE A 23 -16.48 6.32 -40.21
N ARG A 24 -16.20 7.61 -40.04
CA ARG A 24 -17.22 8.61 -39.67
C ARG A 24 -16.78 10.02 -40.01
N SER A 25 -17.72 10.82 -40.49
CA SER A 25 -17.56 12.26 -40.71
C SER A 25 -18.35 13.08 -39.70
N PHE A 26 -17.77 14.21 -39.30
CA PHE A 26 -18.24 15.11 -38.26
C PHE A 26 -18.37 16.52 -38.83
N THR A 27 -19.56 17.11 -38.73
CA THR A 27 -19.85 18.50 -39.12
C THR A 27 -20.18 19.41 -37.93
N LYS A 28 -20.20 18.82 -36.73
CA LYS A 28 -20.37 19.46 -35.43
C LYS A 28 -19.72 18.59 -34.36
N SER A 29 -19.59 19.13 -33.14
CA SER A 29 -19.05 18.37 -32.01
C SER A 29 -19.82 17.07 -31.75
N ASP A 30 -19.13 15.94 -31.83
CA ASP A 30 -19.66 14.60 -31.57
C ASP A 30 -18.50 13.62 -31.31
N SER A 31 -18.82 12.35 -31.06
CA SER A 31 -17.84 11.30 -30.75
C SER A 31 -18.05 9.99 -31.50
N VAL A 32 -16.98 9.22 -31.67
CA VAL A 32 -17.06 7.84 -32.22
C VAL A 32 -16.26 6.87 -31.36
N THR A 33 -16.78 5.65 -31.25
CA THR A 33 -16.05 4.52 -30.66
C THR A 33 -15.39 3.73 -31.77
N VAL A 34 -14.07 3.59 -31.68
CA VAL A 34 -13.26 2.80 -32.62
C VAL A 34 -12.57 1.66 -31.88
N ALA A 35 -12.29 0.57 -32.61
CA ALA A 35 -11.48 -0.53 -32.12
C ALA A 35 -10.02 -0.09 -31.96
N PRO A 36 -9.19 -0.81 -31.20
CA PRO A 36 -7.78 -0.46 -31.13
C PRO A 36 -7.05 -0.65 -32.46
N GLY A 37 -6.17 0.29 -32.79
CA GLY A 37 -5.47 0.32 -34.06
C GLY A 37 -5.03 1.73 -34.47
N PRO A 38 -4.28 1.83 -35.58
CA PRO A 38 -3.97 3.10 -36.20
C PRO A 38 -5.17 3.66 -36.97
N TYR A 39 -5.28 4.99 -36.93
CA TYR A 39 -6.31 5.76 -37.62
C TYR A 39 -5.70 7.04 -38.15
N SER A 40 -6.31 7.58 -39.21
CA SER A 40 -6.02 8.91 -39.69
C SER A 40 -7.28 9.77 -39.65
N TRP A 41 -7.11 11.07 -39.75
CA TRP A 41 -8.21 12.00 -39.94
C TRP A 41 -7.86 13.04 -40.99
N GLU A 42 -8.88 13.53 -41.67
CA GLU A 42 -8.77 14.60 -42.66
C GLU A 42 -9.89 15.63 -42.41
N ALA A 43 -9.56 16.91 -42.46
CA ALA A 43 -10.48 18.03 -42.39
C ALA A 43 -10.61 18.69 -43.75
N ASN A 44 -11.86 18.87 -44.18
CA ASN A 44 -12.23 19.53 -45.42
C ASN A 44 -13.02 20.81 -45.12
N ALA A 45 -12.61 21.94 -45.69
CA ALA A 45 -13.34 23.21 -45.59
C ALA A 45 -14.52 23.22 -46.57
N ALA A 46 -15.65 23.80 -46.15
CA ALA A 46 -16.73 24.16 -47.07
C ALA A 46 -16.30 25.29 -48.01
N GLU A 47 -17.02 25.44 -49.13
CA GLU A 47 -16.78 26.54 -50.07
C GLU A 47 -16.76 27.90 -49.38
N GLY A 48 -15.73 28.70 -49.66
CA GLY A 48 -15.54 30.02 -49.09
C GLY A 48 -14.82 30.06 -47.73
N PHE A 49 -14.42 28.90 -47.20
CA PHE A 49 -13.63 28.79 -45.96
C PHE A 49 -12.23 28.22 -46.22
N VAL A 50 -11.28 28.54 -45.35
CA VAL A 50 -9.91 28.01 -45.38
C VAL A 50 -9.59 27.42 -44.00
N ILE A 51 -8.96 26.25 -43.95
CA ILE A 51 -8.45 25.68 -42.69
C ILE A 51 -7.14 26.39 -42.32
N SER A 52 -7.12 27.09 -41.18
CA SER A 52 -5.86 27.57 -40.58
C SER A 52 -5.38 26.55 -39.55
N GLY A 53 -4.39 25.74 -39.89
CA GLY A 53 -3.85 24.68 -39.03
C GLY A 53 -3.67 23.36 -39.77
N SER A 54 -3.59 22.26 -39.03
CA SER A 54 -3.52 20.92 -39.62
C SER A 54 -4.85 20.54 -40.26
N SER A 55 -4.82 20.09 -41.50
CA SER A 55 -5.98 19.53 -42.22
C SER A 55 -5.98 18.01 -42.24
N SER A 56 -4.98 17.36 -41.63
CA SER A 56 -4.93 15.91 -41.45
C SER A 56 -4.01 15.53 -40.30
N GLY A 57 -4.09 14.28 -39.88
CA GLY A 57 -3.18 13.70 -38.90
C GLY A 57 -3.45 12.23 -38.64
N GLU A 58 -2.59 11.60 -37.84
CA GLU A 58 -2.69 10.20 -37.44
C GLU A 58 -2.85 10.11 -35.92
N PHE A 59 -3.57 9.08 -35.46
CA PHE A 59 -3.67 8.73 -34.05
C PHE A 59 -3.75 7.23 -33.87
N LEU A 60 -3.27 6.74 -32.72
CA LEU A 60 -3.42 5.34 -32.32
C LEU A 60 -4.53 5.25 -31.29
N ALA A 61 -5.60 4.52 -31.58
CA ALA A 61 -6.53 4.11 -30.54
C ALA A 61 -5.90 2.91 -29.81
N ALA A 62 -5.41 3.12 -28.59
CA ALA A 62 -4.85 2.03 -27.80
C ALA A 62 -5.96 1.15 -27.21
N GLU A 63 -5.68 -0.15 -27.06
CA GLU A 63 -6.44 -1.06 -26.20
C GLU A 63 -6.39 -0.48 -24.78
N CYS A 64 -7.55 -0.19 -24.19
CA CYS A 64 -7.62 -0.06 -22.74
C CYS A 64 -7.78 -1.48 -22.18
N SER A 65 -6.70 -2.26 -22.21
CA SER A 65 -6.70 -3.54 -21.49
C SER A 65 -6.68 -3.21 -19.99
N PRO A 66 -7.70 -3.61 -19.21
CA PRO A 66 -7.61 -3.45 -17.77
C PRO A 66 -6.37 -4.20 -17.28
N SER A 67 -5.54 -3.53 -16.48
CA SER A 67 -4.38 -4.19 -15.87
C SER A 67 -4.88 -5.35 -15.02
N PRO A 68 -4.31 -6.56 -15.14
CA PRO A 68 -4.75 -7.69 -14.34
C PRO A 68 -4.56 -7.36 -12.84
N LEU A 69 -5.55 -7.69 -12.04
CA LEU A 69 -5.54 -7.46 -10.60
C LEU A 69 -4.87 -8.63 -9.89
N GLY A 70 -4.17 -8.33 -8.80
CA GLY A 70 -3.45 -9.29 -7.96
C GLY A 70 -4.09 -9.50 -6.59
N SER A 71 -3.39 -10.26 -5.76
CA SER A 71 -3.79 -10.56 -4.38
C SER A 71 -2.61 -10.57 -3.41
N ILE A 72 -2.88 -10.27 -2.14
CA ILE A 72 -1.91 -10.36 -1.03
C ILE A 72 -2.53 -11.17 0.11
N GLY A 73 -1.79 -12.14 0.64
CA GLY A 73 -2.18 -12.97 1.78
C GLY A 73 -0.98 -13.65 2.44
N ASP A 74 -1.25 -14.40 3.51
CA ASP A 74 -1.32 -15.86 3.45
C ASP A 74 -1.83 -16.38 4.80
N PHE A 75 -1.02 -16.34 5.86
CA PHE A 75 -1.29 -17.12 7.08
C PHE A 75 -0.92 -16.41 8.39
N VAL A 76 -1.72 -16.65 9.43
CA VAL A 76 -1.40 -16.30 10.81
C VAL A 76 -1.42 -17.57 11.64
N TRP A 77 -0.35 -17.84 12.39
CA TRP A 77 -0.16 -19.14 13.08
C TRP A 77 0.32 -19.01 14.51
N TYR A 78 0.15 -20.09 15.26
CA TYR A 78 0.66 -20.20 16.63
C TYR A 78 2.07 -20.80 16.65
N ASP A 79 3.04 -19.96 16.99
CA ASP A 79 4.48 -20.26 17.00
C ASP A 79 4.97 -20.78 18.37
N GLY A 80 4.06 -21.04 19.31
CA GLY A 80 4.37 -21.66 20.60
C GLY A 80 4.43 -20.70 21.79
N VAL A 81 5.25 -21.06 22.79
CA VAL A 81 5.37 -20.35 24.07
C VAL A 81 6.80 -19.87 24.22
N GLU A 82 6.99 -18.57 24.46
CA GLU A 82 8.29 -17.99 24.75
C GLU A 82 8.94 -18.69 25.96
N PRO A 83 10.26 -18.97 25.95
CA PRO A 83 11.23 -18.58 24.92
C PRO A 83 11.43 -19.61 23.78
N ASP A 84 10.65 -20.69 23.74
CA ASP A 84 10.85 -21.83 22.81
C ASP A 84 10.13 -21.58 21.47
N VAL A 85 10.35 -20.41 20.87
CA VAL A 85 9.74 -19.95 19.61
C VAL A 85 10.85 -19.77 18.57
N ASP A 86 10.61 -20.15 17.31
CA ASP A 86 11.64 -20.09 16.26
C ASP A 86 11.30 -19.13 15.10
N GLY A 87 10.06 -18.63 15.04
CA GLY A 87 9.58 -17.71 14.03
C GLY A 87 9.48 -18.32 12.63
N ILE A 88 9.41 -19.65 12.54
CA ILE A 88 9.35 -20.41 11.30
C ILE A 88 8.10 -21.28 11.35
N GLN A 89 7.23 -21.14 10.35
CA GLN A 89 6.06 -21.99 10.23
C GLN A 89 6.45 -23.48 10.14
N GLY A 90 6.11 -24.21 11.19
CA GLY A 90 6.39 -25.62 11.38
C GLY A 90 5.22 -26.55 11.04
N SER A 91 5.54 -27.82 10.79
CA SER A 91 4.52 -28.85 10.61
C SER A 91 3.83 -29.13 11.95
N GLY A 92 2.54 -28.79 12.06
CA GLY A 92 1.73 -29.02 13.26
C GLY A 92 1.41 -27.75 14.06
N GLU A 93 1.93 -26.60 13.63
CA GLU A 93 1.54 -25.31 14.17
C GLU A 93 0.18 -24.90 13.59
N PRO A 94 -0.85 -24.69 14.44
CA PRO A 94 -2.18 -24.38 13.96
C PRO A 94 -2.27 -22.93 13.51
N GLY A 95 -3.11 -22.68 12.51
CA GLY A 95 -3.54 -21.34 12.14
C GLY A 95 -4.41 -20.70 13.21
N ILE A 96 -4.46 -19.37 13.22
CA ILE A 96 -5.19 -18.59 14.22
C ILE A 96 -6.32 -17.81 13.57
N ALA A 97 -7.54 -18.15 13.96
CA ALA A 97 -8.76 -17.47 13.52
C ALA A 97 -9.01 -16.15 14.27
N GLY A 98 -9.71 -15.23 13.60
CA GLY A 98 -10.20 -14.01 14.26
C GLY A 98 -9.20 -12.86 14.36
N VAL A 99 -8.03 -12.98 13.73
CA VAL A 99 -7.04 -11.89 13.67
C VAL A 99 -7.47 -10.89 12.62
N ILE A 100 -7.53 -9.61 13.01
CA ILE A 100 -7.84 -8.53 12.07
C ILE A 100 -6.57 -8.21 11.30
N VAL A 101 -6.66 -8.28 9.98
CA VAL A 101 -5.59 -7.91 9.06
C VAL A 101 -6.02 -6.69 8.27
N ASN A 102 -5.22 -5.63 8.32
CA ASN A 102 -5.47 -4.37 7.63
C ASN A 102 -4.51 -4.24 6.44
N LEU A 103 -5.03 -3.77 5.31
CA LEU A 103 -4.24 -3.38 4.16
C LEU A 103 -4.11 -1.86 4.11
N TYR A 104 -2.90 -1.36 3.98
CA TYR A 104 -2.58 0.05 3.80
C TYR A 104 -1.96 0.30 2.42
N ASP A 105 -1.99 1.56 1.98
CA ASP A 105 -1.18 2.01 0.86
C ASP A 105 0.33 1.80 1.15
N GLY A 106 1.17 1.85 0.11
CA GLY A 106 2.61 1.64 0.25
C GLY A 106 3.36 2.70 1.06
N THR A 107 2.70 3.78 1.48
CA THR A 107 3.26 4.74 2.46
C THR A 107 2.96 4.32 3.90
N GLY A 108 2.06 3.36 4.11
CA GLY A 108 1.56 2.93 5.40
C GLY A 108 0.58 3.91 6.05
N THR A 109 0.07 4.91 5.32
CA THR A 109 -0.73 6.01 5.90
C THR A 109 -2.23 5.75 5.77
N THR A 110 -2.70 5.43 4.56
CA THR A 110 -4.12 5.26 4.29
C THR A 110 -4.50 3.79 4.39
N LYS A 111 -5.43 3.44 5.28
CA LYS A 111 -6.04 2.10 5.30
C LYS A 111 -6.94 1.96 4.07
N LEU A 112 -6.69 0.93 3.27
CA LEU A 112 -7.42 0.62 2.05
C LEU A 112 -8.51 -0.42 2.30
N ASP A 113 -8.21 -1.45 3.11
CA ASP A 113 -9.13 -2.56 3.37
C ASP A 113 -8.85 -3.28 4.70
N SER A 114 -9.72 -4.21 5.08
CA SER A 114 -9.64 -5.02 6.29
C SER A 114 -10.30 -6.38 6.10
N VAL A 115 -9.60 -7.46 6.48
CA VAL A 115 -10.14 -8.81 6.55
C VAL A 115 -9.90 -9.41 7.93
N VAL A 116 -10.50 -10.57 8.20
CA VAL A 116 -10.30 -11.34 9.43
C VAL A 116 -9.84 -12.74 9.03
N THR A 117 -8.81 -13.27 9.70
CA THR A 117 -8.34 -14.63 9.44
C THR A 117 -9.44 -15.65 9.70
N ASP A 118 -9.53 -16.64 8.81
CA ASP A 118 -10.52 -17.70 8.89
C ASP A 118 -10.18 -18.78 9.92
N ALA A 119 -10.97 -19.85 9.98
CA ALA A 119 -10.78 -20.95 10.93
C ALA A 119 -9.42 -21.66 10.80
N ASP A 120 -8.83 -21.62 9.60
CA ASP A 120 -7.53 -22.17 9.31
C ASP A 120 -6.44 -21.10 9.44
N GLY A 121 -6.73 -19.88 9.88
CA GLY A 121 -5.75 -18.80 10.03
C GLY A 121 -5.37 -18.11 8.71
N LYS A 122 -6.08 -18.37 7.62
CA LYS A 122 -5.80 -17.78 6.32
C LYS A 122 -6.47 -16.43 6.15
N TYR A 123 -5.82 -15.52 5.42
CA TYR A 123 -6.39 -14.25 5.01
C TYR A 123 -6.03 -13.93 3.55
N LEU A 124 -6.86 -13.14 2.87
CA LEU A 124 -6.61 -12.77 1.48
C LEU A 124 -7.27 -11.43 1.13
N PHE A 125 -6.48 -10.52 0.55
CA PHE A 125 -6.97 -9.35 -0.18
C PHE A 125 -6.91 -9.65 -1.67
N THR A 126 -8.00 -9.42 -2.40
CA THR A 126 -8.09 -9.63 -3.85
C THR A 126 -8.37 -8.32 -4.58
N GLU A 127 -8.39 -8.36 -5.92
CA GLU A 127 -8.74 -7.20 -6.75
C GLU A 127 -7.79 -6.00 -6.55
N LEU A 128 -6.52 -6.28 -6.24
CA LEU A 128 -5.51 -5.25 -6.00
C LEU A 128 -4.83 -4.82 -7.30
N ALA A 129 -4.74 -3.51 -7.55
CA ALA A 129 -3.93 -3.00 -8.65
C ALA A 129 -2.44 -3.23 -8.38
N ALA A 130 -1.63 -3.29 -9.44
CA ALA A 130 -0.18 -3.25 -9.30
C ALA A 130 0.25 -1.98 -8.54
N GLY A 131 1.15 -2.13 -7.57
CA GLY A 131 1.51 -1.02 -6.70
C GLY A 131 2.29 -1.46 -5.47
N THR A 132 2.32 -0.59 -4.47
CA THR A 132 2.96 -0.87 -3.19
C THR A 132 1.95 -0.83 -2.05
N TYR A 133 2.14 -1.72 -1.07
CA TYR A 133 1.22 -1.95 0.04
C TYR A 133 1.97 -2.22 1.34
N VAL A 134 1.27 -2.11 2.46
CA VAL A 134 1.73 -2.56 3.78
C VAL A 134 0.58 -3.34 4.43
N VAL A 135 0.89 -4.49 5.00
CA VAL A 135 -0.07 -5.28 5.77
C VAL A 135 0.18 -5.06 7.26
N GLU A 136 -0.88 -4.93 8.04
CA GLU A 136 -0.83 -4.84 9.49
C GLU A 136 -1.68 -5.94 10.12
N PHE A 137 -1.08 -6.72 11.00
CA PHE A 137 -1.72 -7.75 11.80
C PHE A 137 -2.02 -7.18 13.18
N VAL A 138 -3.31 -7.02 13.48
CA VAL A 138 -3.77 -6.58 14.79
C VAL A 138 -4.04 -7.82 15.63
N ILE A 139 -3.07 -8.17 16.48
CA ILE A 139 -3.20 -9.28 17.41
C ILE A 139 -3.87 -8.76 18.70
N PRO A 140 -5.12 -9.13 18.99
CA PRO A 140 -5.76 -8.70 20.24
C PRO A 140 -5.16 -9.44 21.43
N ASP A 141 -4.97 -8.73 22.55
CA ASP A 141 -4.74 -9.35 23.84
C ASP A 141 -5.90 -10.31 24.16
N GLY A 142 -5.62 -11.48 24.71
CA GLY A 142 -6.69 -12.39 25.07
C GLY A 142 -7.22 -13.22 23.90
N LEU A 143 -6.52 -13.27 22.76
CA LEU A 143 -7.01 -13.97 21.57
C LEU A 143 -7.31 -15.45 21.90
N GLY A 144 -8.47 -15.93 21.43
CA GLY A 144 -8.96 -17.27 21.79
C GLY A 144 -9.40 -17.44 23.26
N GLY A 145 -9.48 -16.35 24.04
CA GLY A 145 -9.88 -16.37 25.45
C GLY A 145 -8.73 -16.62 26.44
N ASP A 146 -7.48 -16.69 25.96
CA ASP A 146 -6.28 -16.83 26.79
C ASP A 146 -5.68 -15.43 27.02
N PRO A 147 -5.78 -14.84 28.24
CA PRO A 147 -5.38 -13.46 28.53
C PRO A 147 -3.90 -13.19 28.30
N ASP A 148 -3.07 -14.23 28.26
CA ASP A 148 -1.65 -14.11 27.99
C ASP A 148 -1.34 -14.27 26.50
N PHE A 149 -2.29 -14.70 25.67
CA PHE A 149 -2.08 -14.88 24.23
C PHE A 149 -2.16 -13.53 23.49
N GLY A 150 -1.17 -13.22 22.65
CA GLY A 150 -1.26 -12.02 21.80
C GLY A 150 0.04 -11.36 21.33
N GLY A 151 1.22 -11.95 21.57
CA GLY A 151 2.48 -11.37 21.07
C GLY A 151 2.83 -11.85 19.66
N LEU A 152 3.54 -11.05 18.86
CA LEU A 152 4.14 -11.52 17.60
C LEU A 152 5.49 -12.18 17.84
N THR A 153 5.84 -13.16 17.00
CA THR A 153 7.11 -13.89 17.03
C THR A 153 8.26 -13.12 16.37
N ILE A 154 9.46 -13.69 16.41
CA ILE A 154 10.66 -13.15 15.75
C ILE A 154 10.54 -13.15 14.21
N VAL A 155 10.89 -12.01 13.61
CA VAL A 155 10.80 -11.77 12.17
C VAL A 155 12.04 -12.26 11.43
N GLY A 156 11.88 -12.61 10.15
CA GLY A 156 12.99 -12.88 9.22
C GLY A 156 13.76 -14.17 9.54
N LYS A 157 13.07 -15.13 10.15
CA LYS A 157 13.50 -16.52 10.27
C LYS A 157 12.87 -17.34 9.15
N GLY A 158 13.46 -18.48 8.82
CA GLY A 158 12.93 -19.33 7.76
C GLY A 158 13.13 -18.75 6.35
N THR A 159 12.25 -19.13 5.43
CA THR A 159 12.20 -18.66 4.04
C THR A 159 11.23 -17.50 3.87
N ILE A 160 11.14 -16.93 2.68
CA ILE A 160 10.12 -15.90 2.40
C ILE A 160 8.70 -16.47 2.54
N GLU A 161 8.49 -17.77 2.31
CA GLU A 161 7.18 -18.41 2.38
C GLU A 161 6.81 -18.97 3.77
N THR A 162 7.72 -18.94 4.74
CA THR A 162 7.52 -19.62 6.03
C THR A 162 7.94 -18.76 7.22
N GLY A 163 8.47 -17.58 6.97
CA GLY A 163 8.95 -16.67 8.00
C GLY A 163 7.86 -15.73 8.45
N SER A 164 7.95 -15.24 9.68
CA SER A 164 7.07 -14.15 10.11
C SER A 164 7.59 -12.83 9.54
N ASP A 165 6.69 -12.01 8.98
CA ASP A 165 7.00 -10.71 8.36
C ASP A 165 6.58 -9.51 9.20
N ALA A 166 5.62 -9.73 10.10
CA ALA A 166 5.04 -8.68 10.93
C ALA A 166 6.01 -8.22 12.03
N ASP A 167 6.42 -6.94 11.99
CA ASP A 167 7.22 -6.33 13.04
C ASP A 167 6.56 -6.48 14.41
N ARG A 168 7.32 -6.94 15.42
CA ARG A 168 6.78 -7.31 16.73
C ARG A 168 6.12 -6.16 17.50
N THR A 169 6.45 -4.93 17.16
CA THR A 169 5.98 -3.75 17.89
C THR A 169 4.77 -3.11 17.21
N THR A 170 4.81 -3.06 15.88
CA THR A 170 3.80 -2.36 15.08
C THR A 170 2.76 -3.29 14.46
N GLY A 171 3.07 -4.59 14.37
CA GLY A 171 2.28 -5.57 13.63
C GLY A 171 2.37 -5.41 12.12
N ARG A 172 3.27 -4.56 11.62
CA ARG A 172 3.34 -4.21 10.19
C ARG A 172 4.44 -4.95 9.46
N THR A 173 4.17 -5.31 8.21
CA THR A 173 5.17 -5.81 7.27
C THR A 173 6.09 -4.68 6.79
N GLY A 174 7.14 -5.06 6.05
CA GLY A 174 7.79 -4.15 5.12
C GLY A 174 6.87 -3.72 3.97
N VAL A 175 7.37 -2.84 3.10
CA VAL A 175 6.65 -2.43 1.88
C VAL A 175 6.61 -3.60 0.90
N ILE A 176 5.40 -4.03 0.58
CA ILE A 176 5.08 -5.06 -0.40
C ILE A 176 5.04 -4.41 -1.78
N THR A 177 5.72 -4.98 -2.78
CA THR A 177 5.61 -4.53 -4.18
C THR A 177 4.87 -5.60 -4.97
N LEU A 178 3.65 -5.28 -5.38
CA LEU A 178 2.76 -6.18 -6.11
C LEU A 178 2.79 -5.86 -7.61
N ALA A 179 3.23 -6.81 -8.43
CA ALA A 179 3.15 -6.71 -9.88
C ALA A 179 1.72 -6.94 -10.39
N ALA A 180 1.43 -6.48 -11.61
CA ALA A 180 0.11 -6.66 -12.23
C ALA A 180 -0.22 -8.16 -12.35
N GLY A 181 -1.37 -8.57 -11.82
CA GLY A 181 -1.82 -9.96 -11.81
C GLY A 181 -1.06 -10.90 -10.87
N GLN A 182 -0.18 -10.38 -10.00
CA GLN A 182 0.57 -11.21 -9.05
C GLN A 182 -0.31 -11.68 -7.90
N ASN A 183 -0.19 -12.96 -7.54
CA ASN A 183 -0.71 -13.50 -6.29
C ASN A 183 0.46 -13.69 -5.33
N ASP A 184 0.56 -12.81 -4.34
CA ASP A 184 1.64 -12.82 -3.35
C ASP A 184 1.11 -13.41 -2.03
N LEU A 185 1.59 -14.60 -1.70
CA LEU A 185 1.14 -15.41 -0.55
C LEU A 185 2.32 -15.72 0.37
N THR A 186 3.18 -14.74 0.60
CA THR A 186 4.40 -14.89 1.41
C THR A 186 4.45 -13.87 2.55
N TRP A 187 3.27 -13.39 2.99
CA TRP A 187 3.16 -12.37 4.02
C TRP A 187 2.45 -12.96 5.23
N ASP A 188 3.24 -13.38 6.21
CA ASP A 188 2.75 -14.19 7.30
C ASP A 188 3.05 -13.57 8.67
N ALA A 189 2.29 -14.00 9.69
CA ALA A 189 2.50 -13.55 11.06
C ALA A 189 2.44 -14.72 12.06
N GLY A 190 3.57 -14.99 12.72
CA GLY A 190 3.60 -15.95 13.83
C GLY A 190 3.25 -15.26 15.14
N VAL A 191 2.43 -15.92 15.95
CA VAL A 191 1.92 -15.40 17.22
C VAL A 191 2.38 -16.32 18.35
N VAL A 192 2.85 -15.71 19.43
CA VAL A 192 3.40 -16.39 20.61
C VAL A 192 2.54 -16.16 21.84
N ARG A 193 2.66 -17.09 22.78
CA ARG A 193 2.26 -16.84 24.17
C ARG A 193 3.50 -16.52 25.02
N PRO A 194 3.49 -15.47 25.86
CA PRO A 194 4.52 -15.23 26.84
C PRO A 194 4.62 -16.40 27.84
N ALA A 195 5.83 -16.65 28.34
CA ALA A 195 5.99 -17.50 29.51
C ALA A 195 5.36 -16.85 30.74
N VAL A 196 4.34 -17.48 31.31
CA VAL A 196 3.89 -17.16 32.67
C VAL A 196 4.98 -17.60 33.65
N LEU A 197 5.64 -16.65 34.30
CA LEU A 197 6.50 -16.97 35.44
C LEU A 197 5.61 -17.54 36.54
N SER A 198 5.72 -18.86 36.79
CA SER A 198 5.10 -19.48 37.96
C SER A 198 5.67 -18.81 39.22
N THR A 199 4.96 -17.85 39.78
CA THR A 199 5.24 -17.29 41.11
C THR A 199 4.66 -18.16 42.23
N THR A 200 4.23 -19.40 41.92
CA THR A 200 3.86 -20.43 42.89
C THR A 200 5.10 -21.00 43.62
N GLY A 201 5.98 -20.12 44.07
CA GLY A 201 6.93 -20.37 45.13
C GLY A 201 6.43 -19.67 46.38
N THR A 202 5.37 -20.19 47.02
CA THR A 202 5.19 -19.96 48.47
C THR A 202 6.33 -20.69 49.18
N ARG A 203 7.53 -20.11 49.14
CA ARG A 203 8.58 -20.43 50.11
C ARG A 203 7.97 -20.11 51.48
N PRO A 204 7.81 -21.08 52.39
CA PRO A 204 7.41 -20.76 53.74
C PRO A 204 8.39 -19.72 54.29
N PRO A 205 7.97 -18.74 55.09
CA PRO A 205 8.91 -17.86 55.76
C PRO A 205 9.75 -18.74 56.71
N THR A 206 10.91 -19.20 56.25
CA THR A 206 11.97 -19.67 57.14
C THR A 206 12.52 -18.41 57.77
N THR A 207 12.17 -18.19 59.03
CA THR A 207 12.81 -17.22 59.91
C THR A 207 14.29 -17.58 60.04
N GLU A 208 15.11 -17.12 59.11
CA GLU A 208 16.55 -17.04 59.32
C GLU A 208 16.83 -15.73 60.04
N THR A 209 16.94 -15.82 61.37
CA THR A 209 17.42 -14.72 62.20
C THR A 209 18.93 -14.58 61.98
N LEU A 210 19.33 -13.71 61.07
CA LEU A 210 20.73 -13.26 60.99
C LEU A 210 20.98 -12.29 62.16
N PRO A 211 21.98 -12.51 63.03
CA PRO A 211 22.34 -11.53 64.05
C PRO A 211 23.04 -10.34 63.38
N PHE A 212 22.34 -9.21 63.29
CA PHE A 212 22.93 -7.93 62.93
C PHE A 212 23.68 -7.36 64.14
N THR A 213 25.01 -7.52 64.16
CA THR A 213 25.89 -6.72 65.02
C THR A 213 26.26 -5.44 64.29
N GLY A 214 25.76 -4.31 64.77
CA GLY A 214 25.99 -3.00 64.15
C GLY A 214 27.43 -2.50 64.26
N SER A 215 27.78 -1.60 63.34
CA SER A 215 28.79 -0.57 63.56
C SER A 215 28.49 0.63 62.66
N SER A 216 28.36 1.80 63.30
CA SER A 216 28.11 3.12 62.73
C SER A 216 29.31 3.65 61.97
N GLY A 217 29.08 4.17 60.75
CA GLY A 217 30.07 4.93 59.98
C GLY A 217 29.41 6.00 59.13
N THR A 218 29.57 7.25 59.54
CA THR A 218 29.13 8.50 58.90
C THR A 218 29.77 8.75 57.54
N GLY A 219 28.99 9.24 56.58
CA GLY A 219 29.49 9.83 55.33
C GLY A 219 28.36 10.53 54.54
N ALA A 220 28.41 11.86 54.49
CA ALA A 220 27.44 12.72 53.80
C ALA A 220 27.88 13.04 52.35
N VAL A 221 27.12 13.96 51.72
CA VAL A 221 27.34 14.68 50.44
C VAL A 221 26.63 14.02 49.24
N GLY A 222 25.79 14.68 48.43
CA GLY A 222 25.42 16.09 48.36
C GLY A 222 24.38 16.30 47.24
N ILE A 223 23.56 17.32 47.44
CA ILE A 223 22.52 17.85 46.55
C ILE A 223 23.15 18.67 45.42
N GLY A 224 22.62 18.59 44.20
CA GLY A 224 22.99 19.45 43.08
C GLY A 224 21.87 19.57 42.05
N ALA A 225 21.22 20.73 42.01
CA ALA A 225 20.26 21.16 41.00
C ALA A 225 20.82 22.37 40.22
N ALA A 226 20.59 22.45 38.90
CA ALA A 226 20.44 23.66 38.06
C ALA A 226 20.34 23.22 36.57
N LEU A 227 19.31 23.46 35.75
CA LEU A 227 18.61 24.66 35.20
C LEU A 227 19.29 25.35 33.96
N LEU A 228 18.49 25.55 32.88
CA LEU A 228 18.53 26.57 31.78
C LEU A 228 19.57 26.37 30.63
N LEU A 229 19.36 26.69 29.33
CA LEU A 229 18.34 27.42 28.53
C LEU A 229 18.54 27.16 27.00
N LEU A 230 17.43 27.16 26.25
CA LEU A 230 17.14 27.72 24.90
C LEU A 230 18.25 27.96 23.84
N GLY A 231 17.94 27.50 22.60
CA GLY A 231 17.96 28.34 21.39
C GLY A 231 19.07 28.10 20.36
N GLY A 232 18.71 27.68 19.14
CA GLY A 232 19.61 27.62 17.99
C GLY A 232 18.87 27.46 16.65
N LEU A 233 18.77 28.57 15.93
CA LEU A 233 18.07 28.83 14.67
C LEU A 233 18.98 28.53 13.44
N ALA A 234 18.43 27.99 12.33
CA ALA A 234 18.84 28.11 10.90
C ALA A 234 18.41 26.84 10.12
N ALA A 235 18.02 26.82 8.83
CA ALA A 235 18.10 27.78 7.73
C ALA A 235 16.97 27.54 6.70
N LEU A 236 16.71 28.59 5.93
CA LEU A 236 15.79 28.72 4.82
C LEU A 236 16.41 28.18 3.51
N ALA A 237 15.68 27.39 2.71
CA ALA A 237 15.93 27.27 1.27
C ALA A 237 14.67 26.87 0.50
N PHE A 238 14.20 27.78 -0.36
CA PHE A 238 13.14 27.57 -1.35
C PHE A 238 13.60 26.60 -2.45
N ARG A 239 12.68 25.74 -2.91
CA ARG A 239 12.64 25.38 -4.34
C ARG A 239 11.23 25.04 -4.81
N LYS A 240 10.82 25.82 -5.81
CA LYS A 240 9.66 25.74 -6.71
C LYS A 240 9.41 24.29 -7.15
N LYS A 241 8.17 23.80 -7.05
CA LYS A 241 7.74 22.60 -7.77
C LYS A 241 6.68 23.03 -8.78
N GLU A 242 7.10 23.00 -10.04
CA GLU A 242 6.29 23.29 -11.21
C GLU A 242 5.33 22.12 -11.49
N ASP A 243 4.28 22.49 -12.22
CA ASP A 243 3.03 21.78 -12.48
C ASP A 243 3.22 20.38 -13.08
N ALA A 244 2.46 19.41 -12.55
CA ALA A 244 2.23 18.14 -13.23
C ALA A 244 0.96 18.27 -14.06
N ILE A 245 1.14 18.58 -15.35
CA ILE A 245 0.10 18.48 -16.36
C ILE A 245 -0.04 16.99 -16.69
N VAL A 246 -1.18 16.39 -16.36
CA VAL A 246 -1.61 15.12 -16.96
C VAL A 246 -2.20 15.48 -18.32
N GLU A 247 -1.42 15.31 -19.38
CA GLU A 247 -1.92 15.32 -20.76
C GLU A 247 -2.85 14.11 -20.94
N THR A 248 -4.13 14.28 -20.63
CA THR A 248 -5.16 13.63 -21.44
C THR A 248 -5.11 14.34 -22.78
N GLY A 249 -4.79 13.62 -23.85
CA GLY A 249 -4.80 14.14 -25.22
C GLY A 249 -6.18 14.69 -25.58
N VAL A 250 -6.40 15.95 -25.25
CA VAL A 250 -7.46 16.78 -25.79
C VAL A 250 -6.81 17.48 -26.98
N VAL A 251 -7.33 17.27 -28.18
CA VAL A 251 -7.11 18.22 -29.28
C VAL A 251 -7.90 19.47 -28.90
N SER A 252 -7.32 20.29 -28.01
CA SER A 252 -7.94 21.51 -27.51
C SER A 252 -7.49 22.70 -28.33
N ARG A 253 -8.50 23.34 -28.94
CA ARG A 253 -8.53 24.69 -29.52
C ARG A 253 -7.73 24.95 -30.79
N LEU A 254 -8.47 25.02 -31.88
CA LEU A 254 -8.12 25.83 -33.04
C LEU A 254 -8.67 27.25 -32.81
N ASP A 255 -7.83 28.17 -32.34
CA ASP A 255 -8.22 29.58 -32.18
C ASP A 255 -8.19 30.28 -33.56
N TRP A 256 -9.31 30.88 -33.94
CA TRP A 256 -9.47 31.61 -35.21
C TRP A 256 -9.38 33.11 -34.99
N TYR A 257 -8.60 33.79 -35.84
CA TYR A 257 -8.51 35.25 -35.89
C TYR A 257 -9.38 35.79 -37.05
N HIS A 258 -10.21 36.78 -36.78
CA HIS A 258 -10.83 37.65 -37.80
C HIS A 258 -9.99 38.93 -37.92
N PRO A 259 -9.73 39.46 -39.14
CA PRO A 259 -9.03 40.72 -39.32
C PRO A 259 -9.75 41.92 -38.70
#